data_AF-D4H0X0-F1
#
_entry.id   AF-D4H0X0-F1
#
_cell.length_a   1.000
_cell.length_b   1.000
_cell.length_c   1.000
_cell.angle_alpha   90.00
_cell.angle_beta   90.00
_cell.angle_gamma   90.00
#
_symmetry.space_group_name_H-M   'P 1'
#
loop_
_entity.id
_entity.type
_entity.pdbx_description
1 polymer ?
#
loop_
_entity_poly.entity_id
_entity_poly.type
_entity_poly.pdbx_seq_one_letter_code
_entity_poly.pdbx_strand_id
1 'polypeptide(L)'
;MPNPLDTINKSLRLIFFSEKALMSLMLDRRHTFNIFFMYGISLVIPFRGLEGAIQPENFGQMVEGVMLTFIFIGLIFLYLPKKTGVFMATTRVILSFEAMSVFLPVTFLLNPQQLKYFHPAFLAWYLSLSVFAVSKIKGYGYVLSTIVVFASFIATVLFPAFFV
;
A
#
# COMPACT_ATOMS: atom_id res chain seq x y z
N MET A 1 -12.11 0.77 -21.50
CA MET A 1 -11.43 0.50 -20.21
C MET A 1 -9.93 0.60 -20.44
N PRO A 2 -9.13 1.18 -19.52
CA PRO A 2 -7.69 1.18 -19.64
C PRO A 2 -7.18 -0.26 -19.63
N ASN A 3 -6.20 -0.52 -20.47
CA ASN A 3 -5.54 -1.82 -20.54
C ASN A 3 -4.93 -2.15 -19.16
N PRO A 4 -5.08 -3.38 -18.64
CA PRO A 4 -4.37 -3.82 -17.44
C PRO A 4 -2.88 -3.47 -17.46
N LEU A 5 -2.22 -3.60 -18.61
CA LEU A 5 -0.81 -3.23 -18.79
C LEU A 5 -0.51 -1.74 -18.54
N ASP A 6 -1.43 -0.83 -18.90
CA ASP A 6 -1.29 0.59 -18.62
C ASP A 6 -1.39 0.86 -17.11
N THR A 7 -2.25 0.11 -16.41
CA THR A 7 -2.41 0.21 -14.96
C THR A 7 -1.17 -0.30 -14.23
N ILE A 8 -0.59 -1.41 -14.71
CA ILE A 8 0.68 -1.95 -14.21
C ILE A 8 1.80 -0.92 -14.44
N ASN A 9 1.95 -0.40 -15.65
CA ASN A 9 2.98 0.60 -15.97
C ASN A 9 2.87 1.85 -15.08
N LYS A 10 1.66 2.38 -14.87
CA LYS A 10 1.44 3.50 -13.95
C LYS A 10 1.80 3.15 -12.51
N SER A 11 1.41 1.97 -12.02
CA SER A 11 1.77 1.51 -10.67
C SER A 11 3.28 1.31 -10.52
N LEU A 12 3.97 0.78 -11.55
CA LEU A 12 5.43 0.66 -11.61
C LEU A 12 6.17 1.99 -11.76
N ARG A 13 5.53 3.05 -12.26
CA ARG A 13 6.13 4.39 -12.20
C ARG A 13 5.93 5.02 -10.83
N LEU A 14 4.84 4.66 -10.16
CA LEU A 14 4.50 5.14 -8.83
C LEU A 14 5.54 4.70 -7.78
N ILE A 15 6.11 3.51 -7.93
CA ILE A 15 7.20 3.01 -7.03
C ILE A 15 8.45 3.91 -7.01
N PHE A 16 8.63 4.73 -8.05
CA PHE A 16 9.70 5.72 -8.17
C PHE A 16 9.23 7.15 -7.91
N PHE A 17 8.19 7.34 -7.09
CA PHE A 17 7.67 8.66 -6.71
C PHE A 17 7.22 9.53 -7.90
N SER A 18 6.69 8.91 -8.96
CA SER A 18 6.24 9.65 -10.15
C SER A 18 4.92 10.38 -9.90
N GLU A 19 4.98 11.72 -9.84
CA GLU A 19 3.78 12.57 -9.72
C GLU A 19 2.81 12.39 -10.89
N LYS A 20 3.32 12.23 -12.11
CA LYS A 20 2.50 12.02 -13.30
C LYS A 20 1.69 10.73 -13.19
N ALA A 21 2.30 9.66 -12.68
CA ALA A 21 1.62 8.40 -12.46
C ALA A 21 0.57 8.53 -11.35
N LEU A 22 0.91 9.22 -10.25
CA LEU A 22 0.00 9.48 -9.14
C LEU A 22 -1.26 10.23 -9.60
N MET A 23 -1.08 11.34 -10.31
CA MET A 23 -2.19 12.13 -10.84
C MET A 23 -3.05 11.33 -11.83
N SER A 24 -2.42 10.51 -12.68
CA SER A 24 -3.15 9.65 -13.61
C SER A 24 -4.02 8.62 -12.88
N LEU A 25 -3.50 7.97 -11.84
CA LEU A 25 -4.24 6.97 -11.05
C LEU A 25 -5.33 7.63 -10.18
N MET A 26 -5.09 8.84 -9.69
CA MET A 26 -6.08 9.61 -8.93
C MET A 26 -7.24 10.11 -9.79
N LEU A 27 -6.98 10.61 -11.00
CA LEU A 27 -8.03 11.24 -11.82
C LEU A 27 -8.81 10.22 -12.64
N ASP A 28 -8.16 9.20 -13.18
CA ASP A 28 -8.83 8.23 -14.05
C ASP A 28 -9.44 7.05 -13.28
N ARG A 29 -10.75 7.13 -13.06
CA ARG A 29 -11.54 6.11 -12.34
C ARG A 29 -11.58 4.77 -13.08
N ARG A 30 -11.25 4.74 -14.36
CA ARG A 30 -11.32 3.50 -15.14
C ARG A 30 -10.23 2.50 -14.73
N HIS A 31 -9.19 2.93 -14.01
CA HIS A 31 -8.17 2.05 -13.43
C HIS A 31 -8.64 1.30 -12.18
N THR A 32 -9.74 1.73 -11.54
CA THR A 32 -10.18 1.19 -10.23
C THR A 32 -10.26 -0.34 -10.26
N PHE A 33 -10.99 -0.90 -11.22
CA PHE A 33 -11.18 -2.35 -11.29
C PHE A 33 -9.86 -3.11 -11.45
N ASN A 34 -8.97 -2.62 -12.33
CA ASN A 34 -7.66 -3.23 -12.54
C ASN A 34 -6.80 -3.18 -11.27
N ILE A 35 -6.83 -2.08 -10.51
CA ILE A 35 -6.07 -1.94 -9.25
C ILE A 35 -6.58 -2.92 -8.20
N PHE A 36 -7.90 -3.00 -8.00
CA PHE A 36 -8.49 -3.96 -7.07
C PHE A 36 -8.18 -5.40 -7.47
N PHE A 37 -8.21 -5.71 -8.76
CA PHE A 37 -7.85 -7.04 -9.26
C PHE A 37 -6.37 -7.36 -9.02
N MET A 38 -5.45 -6.43 -9.31
CA MET A 38 -4.02 -6.60 -9.03
C MET A 38 -3.75 -6.77 -7.53
N TYR A 39 -4.42 -6.00 -6.69
CA TYR A 39 -4.35 -6.15 -5.23
C TYR A 39 -4.88 -7.52 -4.79
N GLY A 40 -6.02 -7.95 -5.33
CA GLY A 40 -6.57 -9.28 -5.05
C GLY A 40 -5.60 -10.41 -5.41
N ILE A 41 -4.89 -10.29 -6.55
CA ILE A 41 -3.84 -11.24 -6.93
C ILE A 41 -2.66 -11.16 -5.96
N SER A 42 -2.20 -9.96 -5.58
CA SER A 42 -1.02 -9.81 -4.73
C SER A 42 -1.21 -10.43 -3.34
N LEU A 43 -2.44 -10.51 -2.83
CA LEU A 43 -2.77 -11.19 -1.57
C LEU A 43 -2.53 -12.69 -1.58
N VAL A 44 -2.56 -13.34 -2.75
CA VAL A 44 -2.40 -14.80 -2.89
C VAL A 44 -0.93 -15.18 -3.13
N ILE A 45 -0.09 -14.21 -3.45
CA ILE A 45 1.32 -14.46 -3.79
C ILE A 45 2.09 -14.80 -2.51
N PRO A 46 2.68 -16.01 -2.42
CA PRO A 46 3.44 -16.39 -1.25
C PRO A 46 4.78 -15.63 -1.19
N PHE A 47 5.26 -15.36 0.02
CA PHE A 47 6.57 -14.76 0.29
C PHE A 47 7.13 -15.29 1.61
N ARG A 48 8.44 -15.15 1.84
CA ARG A 48 9.05 -15.46 3.14
C ARG A 48 8.95 -14.27 4.08
N GLY A 49 8.25 -14.46 5.19
CA GLY A 49 8.16 -13.51 6.29
C GLY A 49 9.50 -13.33 7.03
N LEU A 50 9.49 -12.47 8.03
CA LEU A 50 10.71 -12.06 8.77
C LEU A 50 11.39 -13.24 9.48
N GLU A 51 10.59 -14.20 9.95
CA GLU A 51 11.05 -15.44 10.61
C GLU A 51 11.35 -16.57 9.61
N GLY A 52 11.22 -16.32 8.31
CA GLY A 52 11.43 -17.32 7.25
C GLY A 52 10.22 -18.22 6.97
N ALA A 53 9.14 -18.11 7.75
CA ALA A 53 7.86 -18.74 7.47
C ALA A 53 7.25 -18.21 6.16
N ILE A 54 6.51 -19.06 5.45
CA ILE A 54 5.87 -18.69 4.17
C ILE A 54 4.53 -18.04 4.47
N GLN A 55 4.36 -16.78 4.10
CA GLN A 55 3.11 -16.03 4.23
C GLN A 55 2.47 -15.80 2.85
N PRO A 56 1.14 -15.76 2.75
CA PRO A 56 0.15 -16.09 3.79
C PRO A 56 0.06 -17.60 4.04
N GLU A 57 0.00 -18.00 5.31
CA GLU A 57 -0.13 -19.41 5.72
C GLU A 57 -1.58 -19.91 5.64
N ASN A 58 -2.54 -19.00 5.83
CA ASN A 58 -3.96 -19.31 5.82
C ASN A 58 -4.80 -18.12 5.31
N PHE A 59 -6.06 -18.39 5.00
CA PHE A 59 -7.01 -17.37 4.56
C PHE A 59 -7.26 -16.29 5.62
N GLY A 60 -7.12 -16.62 6.92
CA GLY A 60 -7.26 -15.68 8.02
C GLY A 60 -6.28 -14.52 7.93
N GLN A 61 -4.99 -14.81 7.69
CA GLN A 61 -3.94 -13.80 7.50
C GLN A 61 -4.20 -12.91 6.28
N MET A 62 -4.77 -13.45 5.20
CA MET A 62 -5.17 -12.65 4.03
C MET A 62 -6.28 -11.65 4.40
N VAL A 63 -7.31 -12.10 5.12
CA VAL A 63 -8.42 -11.24 5.55
C VAL A 63 -7.94 -10.17 6.52
N GLU A 64 -7.08 -10.53 7.47
CA GLU A 64 -6.46 -9.60 8.41
C GLU A 64 -5.67 -8.51 7.67
N GLY A 65 -4.81 -8.89 6.73
CA GLY A 65 -4.06 -7.95 5.89
C GLY A 65 -4.98 -6.98 5.14
N VAL A 66 -6.07 -7.50 4.55
CA VAL A 66 -7.08 -6.66 3.89
C VAL A 66 -7.72 -5.68 4.86
N MET A 67 -8.14 -6.14 6.04
CA MET A 67 -8.75 -5.27 7.05
C MET A 67 -7.79 -4.17 7.50
N LEU A 68 -6.54 -4.51 7.80
CA LEU A 68 -5.52 -3.56 8.23
C LEU A 68 -5.24 -2.51 7.14
N THR A 69 -5.15 -2.91 5.87
CA THR A 69 -5.01 -1.98 4.74
C THR A 69 -6.17 -1.00 4.66
N PHE A 70 -7.42 -1.46 4.80
CA PHE A 70 -8.58 -0.55 4.76
C PHE A 70 -8.70 0.32 6.01
N ILE A 71 -8.29 -0.18 7.19
CA ILE A 71 -8.19 0.64 8.41
C ILE A 71 -7.16 1.74 8.20
N PHE A 72 -5.97 1.42 7.68
CA PHE A 72 -4.93 2.39 7.38
C PHE A 72 -5.41 3.46 6.39
N ILE A 73 -6.03 3.07 5.27
CA ILE A 73 -6.64 4.01 4.31
C ILE A 73 -7.71 4.87 4.98
N GLY A 74 -8.56 4.26 5.82
CA GLY A 74 -9.62 4.94 6.56
C GLY A 74 -9.06 6.00 7.51
N LEU A 75 -8.01 5.67 8.27
CA LEU A 75 -7.33 6.59 9.18
C LEU A 75 -6.68 7.75 8.41
N ILE A 76 -5.96 7.47 7.31
CA ILE A 76 -5.43 8.54 6.44
C ILE A 76 -6.56 9.44 5.95
N PHE A 77 -7.69 8.87 5.54
CA PHE A 77 -8.82 9.62 5.04
C PHE A 77 -9.45 10.56 6.08
N LEU A 78 -9.44 10.23 7.38
CA LEU A 78 -9.85 11.15 8.44
C LEU A 78 -9.05 12.45 8.43
N TYR A 79 -7.78 12.36 8.01
CA TYR A 79 -6.89 13.49 7.83
C TYR A 79 -6.88 14.04 6.40
N LEU A 80 -7.76 13.62 5.50
CA LEU A 80 -7.92 14.18 4.15
C LEU A 80 -9.19 15.04 4.05
N PRO A 81 -9.30 15.95 3.05
CA PRO A 81 -10.54 16.68 2.83
C PRO A 81 -11.71 15.70 2.61
N LYS A 82 -12.81 15.91 3.35
CA LYS A 82 -14.01 15.04 3.41
C LYS A 82 -14.84 15.09 2.12
N LYS A 83 -14.24 14.81 0.96
CA LYS A 83 -14.89 14.68 -0.33
C LYS A 83 -14.89 13.21 -0.73
N THR A 84 -16.05 12.69 -1.12
CA THR A 84 -16.22 11.28 -1.55
C THR A 84 -15.26 10.87 -2.67
N GLY A 85 -14.95 11.79 -3.59
CA GLY A 85 -13.98 11.55 -4.66
C GLY A 85 -12.52 11.39 -4.19
N VAL A 86 -12.16 11.99 -3.04
CA VAL A 86 -10.80 11.93 -2.48
C VAL A 86 -10.54 10.59 -1.81
N PHE A 87 -11.56 10.02 -1.14
CA PHE A 87 -11.45 8.67 -0.58
C PHE A 87 -11.08 7.65 -1.67
N MET A 88 -11.90 7.55 -2.73
CA MET A 88 -11.65 6.60 -3.81
C MET A 88 -10.36 6.87 -4.60
N ALA A 89 -9.90 8.12 -4.66
CA ALA A 89 -8.58 8.44 -5.23
C ALA A 89 -7.45 7.93 -4.33
N THR A 90 -7.56 8.13 -3.02
CA THR A 90 -6.60 7.66 -2.02
C THR A 90 -6.54 6.14 -2.00
N THR A 91 -7.69 5.48 -1.93
CA THR A 91 -7.79 4.01 -1.99
C THR A 91 -7.11 3.47 -3.23
N ARG A 92 -7.36 4.04 -4.43
CA ARG A 92 -6.69 3.60 -5.66
C ARG A 92 -5.17 3.72 -5.59
N VAL A 93 -4.66 4.84 -5.07
CA VAL A 93 -3.21 5.07 -4.97
C VAL A 93 -2.58 4.11 -3.96
N ILE A 94 -3.16 3.95 -2.78
CA ILE A 94 -2.64 3.05 -1.75
C ILE A 94 -2.73 1.58 -2.21
N LEU A 95 -3.85 1.14 -2.79
CA LEU A 95 -3.96 -0.21 -3.34
C LEU A 95 -3.00 -0.44 -4.51
N SER A 96 -2.66 0.60 -5.28
CA SER A 96 -1.58 0.50 -6.27
C SER A 96 -0.22 0.25 -5.64
N PHE A 97 0.05 0.77 -4.43
CA PHE A 97 1.26 0.42 -3.67
C PHE A 97 1.21 -1.03 -3.19
N GLU A 98 0.08 -1.46 -2.61
CA GLU A 98 -0.13 -2.83 -2.15
C GLU A 98 -0.06 -3.87 -3.27
N ALA A 99 -0.50 -3.52 -4.48
CA ALA A 99 -0.36 -4.38 -5.65
C ALA A 99 1.12 -4.64 -5.99
N MET A 100 2.05 -3.77 -5.57
CA MET A 100 3.48 -3.97 -5.76
C MET A 100 4.07 -5.00 -4.79
N SER A 101 3.28 -5.53 -3.86
CA SER A 101 3.62 -6.74 -3.09
C SER A 101 3.87 -7.96 -3.99
N VAL A 102 3.57 -7.88 -5.30
CA VAL A 102 4.06 -8.80 -6.34
C VAL A 102 5.59 -8.98 -6.34
N PHE A 103 6.36 -8.05 -5.76
CA PHE A 103 7.81 -8.17 -5.61
C PHE A 103 8.24 -8.92 -4.35
N LEU A 104 7.34 -9.17 -3.40
CA LEU A 104 7.66 -9.93 -2.17
C LEU A 104 8.19 -11.35 -2.41
N PRO A 105 7.85 -12.09 -3.49
CA PRO A 105 8.50 -13.37 -3.80
C PRO A 105 10.02 -13.31 -3.94
N VAL A 106 10.62 -12.14 -4.16
CA VAL A 106 12.08 -11.99 -4.13
C VAL A 106 12.67 -12.44 -2.79
N THR A 107 11.89 -12.41 -1.71
CA THR A 107 12.26 -12.95 -0.39
C THR A 107 12.64 -14.43 -0.41
N PHE A 108 12.17 -15.23 -1.37
CA PHE A 108 12.59 -16.63 -1.51
C PHE A 108 14.06 -16.77 -1.91
N LEU A 109 14.62 -15.77 -2.58
CA LEU A 109 16.02 -15.72 -3.00
C LEU A 109 16.95 -15.18 -1.89
N LEU A 110 16.38 -14.69 -0.78
CA LEU A 110 17.13 -14.08 0.31
C LEU A 110 17.39 -15.07 1.45
N ASN A 111 18.57 -14.94 2.05
CA ASN A 111 18.92 -15.69 3.27
C ASN A 111 18.24 -15.07 4.51
N PRO A 112 18.06 -15.83 5.61
CA PRO A 112 17.36 -15.34 6.81
C PRO A 112 17.92 -14.04 7.40
N GLN A 113 19.24 -13.84 7.34
CA GLN A 113 19.87 -12.60 7.79
C GLN A 113 19.47 -11.40 6.92
N GLN A 114 19.31 -11.61 5.60
CA GLN A 114 18.90 -10.55 4.66
C GLN A 114 17.42 -10.20 4.83
N LEU A 115 16.56 -11.17 5.19
CA LEU A 115 15.14 -10.93 5.46
C LEU A 115 14.92 -9.92 6.60
N LYS A 116 15.80 -9.92 7.61
CA LYS A 116 15.75 -8.95 8.73
C LYS A 116 15.98 -7.50 8.30
N TYR A 117 16.65 -7.27 7.17
CA TYR A 117 16.87 -5.93 6.61
C TYR A 117 15.86 -5.61 5.51
N PHE A 118 15.48 -6.62 4.71
CA PHE A 118 14.57 -6.45 3.58
C PHE A 118 13.17 -6.01 4.04
N HIS A 119 12.57 -6.68 5.02
CA HIS A 119 11.20 -6.36 5.46
C HIS A 119 11.07 -4.94 6.03
N PRO A 120 11.95 -4.47 6.94
CA PRO A 120 11.94 -3.08 7.38
C PRO A 120 12.19 -2.07 6.24
N ALA A 121 13.10 -2.38 5.31
CA ALA A 121 13.37 -1.50 4.17
C ALA A 121 12.16 -1.40 3.22
N PHE A 122 11.50 -2.53 2.95
CA PHE A 122 10.27 -2.60 2.15
C PHE A 122 9.15 -1.81 2.82
N LEU A 123 8.97 -1.96 4.14
CA LEU A 123 7.99 -1.19 4.91
C LEU A 123 8.29 0.31 4.89
N ALA A 124 9.56 0.70 5.11
CA ALA A 124 9.98 2.10 5.07
C ALA A 124 9.75 2.74 3.68
N TRP A 125 10.00 1.96 2.62
CA TRP A 125 9.70 2.35 1.25
C TRP A 125 8.20 2.54 1.03
N TYR A 126 7.36 1.60 1.47
CA TYR A 126 5.91 1.71 1.40
C TYR A 126 5.37 2.94 2.16
N LEU A 127 5.86 3.19 3.37
CA LEU A 127 5.46 4.37 4.15
C LEU A 127 5.91 5.67 3.46
N SER A 128 7.10 5.69 2.87
CA SER A 128 7.59 6.84 2.10
C SER A 128 6.69 7.13 0.90
N LEU A 129 6.24 6.10 0.18
CA LEU A 129 5.28 6.24 -0.91
C LEU A 129 3.93 6.77 -0.44
N SER A 130 3.46 6.30 0.72
CA SER A 130 2.23 6.79 1.35
C SER A 130 2.36 8.27 1.75
N VAL A 131 3.49 8.70 2.31
CA VAL A 131 3.78 10.10 2.62
C VAL A 131 3.78 10.96 1.35
N PHE A 132 4.42 10.49 0.30
CA PHE A 132 4.41 11.15 -1.00
C PHE A 132 3.00 11.30 -1.56
N ALA A 133 2.18 10.24 -1.48
CA ALA A 133 0.80 10.31 -1.93
C ALA A 133 -0.02 11.33 -1.13
N VAL A 134 0.06 11.28 0.21
CA VAL A 134 -0.68 12.18 1.08
C VAL A 134 -0.24 13.64 0.88
N SER A 135 1.06 13.91 0.71
CA SER A 135 1.56 15.26 0.47
C SER A 135 1.00 15.86 -0.83
N LYS A 136 0.90 15.05 -1.89
CA LYS A 136 0.35 15.48 -3.19
C LYS A 136 -1.18 15.56 -3.20
N ILE A 137 -1.88 14.63 -2.55
CA ILE A 137 -3.36 14.62 -2.49
C ILE A 137 -3.87 15.83 -1.70
N LYS A 138 -3.24 16.15 -0.57
CA LYS A 138 -3.70 17.23 0.32
C LYS A 138 -3.00 18.57 0.09
N GLY A 139 -1.83 18.58 -0.55
CA GLY A 139 -0.98 19.76 -0.67
C GLY A 139 -0.24 20.12 0.61
N TYR A 140 -0.13 19.17 1.55
CA TYR A 140 0.62 19.36 2.79
C TYR A 140 2.13 19.29 2.53
N GLY A 141 2.91 19.99 3.36
CA GLY A 141 4.35 19.80 3.40
C GLY A 141 4.70 18.38 3.87
N TYR A 142 5.82 17.84 3.38
CA TYR A 142 6.24 16.46 3.65
C TYR A 142 6.25 16.12 5.15
N VAL A 143 6.65 17.04 6.02
CA VAL A 143 6.67 16.84 7.48
C VAL A 143 5.29 16.50 8.04
N LEU A 144 4.26 17.27 7.67
CA LEU A 144 2.89 17.03 8.13
C LEU A 144 2.33 15.73 7.56
N SER A 145 2.62 15.43 6.28
CA SER A 145 2.25 14.16 5.67
C SER A 145 2.90 12.97 6.35
N THR A 146 4.17 13.09 6.74
CA THR A 146 4.88 12.07 7.55
C THR A 146 4.17 11.84 8.87
N ILE A 147 3.84 12.90 9.62
CA ILE A 147 3.14 12.77 10.90
C ILE A 147 1.81 12.04 10.73
N VAL A 148 1.01 12.42 9.73
CA VAL A 148 -0.29 11.79 9.44
C VAL A 148 -0.14 10.31 9.11
N VAL A 149 0.77 9.97 8.19
CA VAL A 149 1.00 8.60 7.75
C VAL A 149 1.53 7.73 8.90
N PHE A 150 2.51 8.22 9.66
CA PHE A 150 3.04 7.49 10.81
C PHE A 150 2.00 7.31 11.90
N ALA A 151 1.23 8.34 12.24
CA ALA A 151 0.16 8.22 13.23
C ALA A 151 -0.90 7.20 12.79
N SER A 152 -1.29 7.22 11.51
CA SER A 152 -2.21 6.24 10.94
C SER A 152 -1.63 4.83 11.00
N PHE A 153 -0.35 4.67 10.64
CA PHE A 153 0.34 3.38 10.64
C PHE A 153 0.45 2.79 12.05
N ILE A 154 0.89 3.57 13.03
CA ILE A 154 0.99 3.13 14.43
C ILE A 154 -0.39 2.70 14.95
N ALA A 155 -1.43 3.50 14.69
CA ALA A 155 -2.79 3.15 15.08
C ALA A 155 -3.29 1.87 14.39
N THR A 156 -2.96 1.65 13.11
CA THR A 156 -3.29 0.41 12.39
C THR A 156 -2.56 -0.79 13.00
N VAL A 157 -1.25 -0.69 13.26
CA VAL A 157 -0.46 -1.82 13.80
C VAL A 157 -0.87 -2.17 15.23
N LEU A 158 -1.29 -1.17 16.01
CA LEU A 158 -1.82 -1.40 17.35
C LEU A 158 -3.28 -1.86 17.35
N PHE A 159 -3.98 -1.79 16.21
CA PHE A 159 -5.40 -2.15 16.12
C PHE A 159 -5.70 -3.59 16.59
N PRO A 160 -4.94 -4.62 16.18
CA PRO A 160 -5.15 -5.99 16.66
C PRO A 160 -4.98 -6.12 18.18
N ALA A 161 -4.09 -5.34 18.79
CA ALA A 161 -3.84 -5.39 20.23
C ALA A 161 -5.02 -4.91 21.10
N PHE A 162 -6.02 -4.23 20.51
CA PHE A 162 -7.25 -3.85 21.23
C PHE A 162 -8.30 -4.95 21.30
N PHE A 163 -8.16 -6.04 20.54
CA PHE A 163 -9.11 -7.15 20.46
C PHE A 163 -8.56 -8.47 21.04
N VAL A 164 -7.36 -8.43 21.63
CA VAL A 164 -6.70 -9.53 22.35
C VAL A 164 -6.87 -9.36 23.85
#